data_AF-A0A0W8CZ65-F1
#
_entry.id   AF-A0A0W8CZ65-F1
#
_cell.length_a   1.000
_cell.length_b   1.000
_cell.length_c   1.000
_cell.angle_alpha   90.00
_cell.angle_beta   90.00
_cell.angle_gamma   90.00
#
_symmetry.space_group_name_H-M   'P 1'
#
loop_
_entity.id
_entity.type
_entity.pdbx_description
1 polymer ?
#
loop_
_entity_poly.entity_id
_entity_poly.type
_entity_poly.pdbx_seq_one_letter_code
_entity_poly.pdbx_strand_id
1 'polypeptide(L)'
;MLVDAILVMTEAASHGRNPYVWAKGSLFSNPVAAFFLKKFGAVPVYRPRRKEASLADVDSDKTPEELEAANRKMFEHTWRVLAGGNVMVLFPEGTSYTAPKMLSLRTGVMTLEFGSPMVITPEMVQTEAFQQDEHGEVKRLTLQLEERMHDVTLNASDFSTIHVARMMRRLYLNTPGSIDTNKEVRLTQYIINMLEKEPQDDEQKERIATIREKVLRYKEQLEKLRLKDREVNLPMPKEQSLLQLFLERILYLLVLLPLATPGLLLNLPYYFIGFVESKSMFKIFAAAVLVPVHWLVLILATWYFLGSSYAYVLAVGLPLLLYSHIRVLEESRSIVENVYFLFNITAHADKVAVLRKERELLAQEVHELVTTYVDAKFLSAVHKSLASSPVNRRLRHRASSTSDTLLTR
;
A
#
# COMPACT_ATOMS: atom_id res chain seq x y z
N MET A 1 -3.84 13.40 1.06
CA MET A 1 -4.98 12.81 0.34
C MET A 1 -5.43 13.56 -0.91
N LEU A 2 -5.71 14.88 -0.89
CA LEU A 2 -6.17 15.55 -2.12
C LEU A 2 -5.08 15.60 -3.22
N VAL A 3 -3.81 15.87 -2.86
CA VAL A 3 -2.69 15.86 -3.82
C VAL A 3 -2.49 14.47 -4.41
N ASP A 4 -2.53 13.43 -3.56
CA ASP A 4 -2.42 12.04 -3.99
C ASP A 4 -3.55 11.67 -4.96
N ALA A 5 -4.78 12.11 -4.66
CA ALA A 5 -5.94 11.94 -5.55
C ALA A 5 -5.73 12.67 -6.88
N ILE A 6 -5.30 13.93 -6.85
CA ILE A 6 -5.07 14.72 -8.06
C ILE A 6 -3.99 14.08 -8.92
N LEU A 7 -2.86 13.67 -8.34
CA LEU A 7 -1.73 13.09 -9.05
C LEU A 7 -2.11 11.75 -9.72
N VAL A 8 -2.83 10.89 -8.99
CA VAL A 8 -3.33 9.61 -9.54
C VAL A 8 -4.40 9.85 -10.61
N MET A 9 -5.30 10.82 -10.40
CA MET A 9 -6.32 11.17 -11.38
C MET A 9 -5.69 11.76 -12.66
N THR A 10 -4.70 12.65 -12.55
CA THR A 10 -4.02 13.20 -13.73
C THR A 10 -3.31 12.12 -14.55
N GLU A 11 -2.70 11.14 -13.89
CA GLU A 11 -2.06 10.02 -14.58
C GLU A 11 -3.08 9.05 -15.18
N ALA A 12 -4.18 8.75 -14.50
CA ALA A 12 -5.25 7.92 -15.06
C ALA A 12 -5.90 8.58 -16.29
N ALA A 13 -6.08 9.90 -16.26
CA ALA A 13 -6.60 10.68 -17.37
C ALA A 13 -5.65 10.71 -18.57
N SER A 14 -4.32 10.72 -18.35
CA SER A 14 -3.33 10.68 -19.43
C SER A 14 -3.40 9.38 -20.25
N HIS A 15 -3.92 8.31 -19.66
CA HIS A 15 -4.19 7.02 -20.31
C HIS A 15 -5.60 6.88 -20.93
N GLY A 16 -6.33 7.98 -21.08
CA GLY A 16 -7.62 8.02 -21.79
C GLY A 16 -8.80 7.46 -21.01
N ARG A 17 -8.69 7.31 -19.69
CA ARG A 17 -9.79 6.87 -18.81
C ARG A 17 -10.18 8.00 -17.87
N ASN A 18 -11.46 8.35 -17.82
CA ASN A 18 -11.92 9.38 -16.88
C ASN A 18 -11.88 8.83 -15.45
N PRO A 19 -11.12 9.47 -14.54
CA PRO A 19 -10.98 8.98 -13.18
C PRO A 19 -11.99 9.66 -12.24
N TYR A 20 -12.48 8.88 -11.29
CA TYR A 20 -13.37 9.31 -10.23
C TYR A 20 -12.76 8.94 -8.88
N VAL A 21 -13.08 9.67 -7.81
CA VAL A 21 -12.46 9.44 -6.49
C VAL A 21 -13.46 9.56 -5.35
N TRP A 22 -13.37 8.68 -4.34
CA TRP A 22 -14.11 8.87 -3.09
C TRP A 22 -13.53 10.02 -2.27
N ALA A 23 -14.38 10.98 -1.92
CA ALA A 23 -14.02 12.16 -1.13
C ALA A 23 -14.90 12.29 0.12
N LYS A 24 -14.34 12.84 1.20
CA LYS A 24 -15.04 13.05 2.48
C LYS A 24 -16.30 13.91 2.27
N GLY A 25 -17.44 13.46 2.78
CA GLY A 25 -18.74 14.09 2.57
C GLY A 25 -18.84 15.53 3.07
N SER A 26 -18.11 15.89 4.14
CA SER A 26 -18.05 17.28 4.65
C SER A 26 -17.42 18.28 3.68
N LEU A 27 -16.73 17.80 2.63
CA LEU A 27 -16.15 18.65 1.58
C LEU A 27 -17.21 19.19 0.62
N PHE A 28 -18.37 18.56 0.62
CA PHE A 28 -19.51 18.93 -0.21
C PHE A 28 -20.48 19.85 0.55
N SER A 29 -20.15 20.29 1.77
CA SER A 29 -20.99 21.20 2.56
C SER A 29 -21.06 22.61 1.95
N ASN A 30 -19.98 23.07 1.29
CA ASN A 30 -19.98 24.33 0.57
C ASN A 30 -20.45 24.11 -0.89
N PRO A 31 -21.50 24.81 -1.37
CA PRO A 31 -22.04 24.65 -2.73
C PRO A 31 -21.01 24.85 -3.85
N VAL A 32 -20.09 25.82 -3.69
CA VAL A 32 -19.06 26.12 -4.69
C VAL A 32 -18.04 24.99 -4.76
N ALA A 33 -17.54 24.54 -3.61
CA ALA A 33 -16.61 23.41 -3.53
C ALA A 33 -17.27 22.12 -4.07
N ALA A 34 -18.53 21.87 -3.71
CA ALA A 34 -19.30 20.71 -4.16
C ALA A 34 -19.48 20.68 -5.68
N PHE A 35 -19.72 21.84 -6.31
CA PHE A 35 -19.85 21.95 -7.76
C PHE A 35 -18.55 21.53 -8.47
N PHE A 36 -17.41 22.08 -8.06
CA PHE A 36 -16.11 21.73 -8.64
C PHE A 36 -15.75 20.26 -8.38
N LEU A 37 -15.92 19.79 -7.14
CA LEU A 37 -15.63 18.41 -6.77
C LEU A 37 -16.43 17.40 -7.63
N LYS A 38 -17.74 17.63 -7.82
CA LYS A 38 -18.56 16.76 -8.68
C LYS A 38 -18.11 16.80 -10.15
N LYS A 39 -17.73 17.98 -10.66
CA LYS A 39 -17.26 18.15 -12.04
C LYS A 39 -15.92 17.45 -12.28
N PHE A 40 -15.06 17.35 -11.26
CA PHE A 40 -13.78 16.64 -11.30
C PHE A 40 -13.88 15.16 -10.87
N GLY A 41 -15.09 14.58 -10.85
CA GLY A 41 -15.26 13.13 -10.61
C GLY A 41 -15.20 12.71 -9.13
N ALA A 42 -15.33 13.63 -8.17
CA ALA A 42 -15.37 13.27 -6.76
C ALA A 42 -16.76 12.79 -6.33
N VAL A 43 -16.81 11.63 -5.68
CA VAL A 43 -18.03 11.01 -5.14
C VAL A 43 -18.04 11.16 -3.62
N PRO A 44 -19.10 11.72 -3.01
CA PRO A 44 -19.16 11.96 -1.57
C PRO A 44 -19.34 10.66 -0.78
N VAL A 45 -18.52 10.48 0.26
CA VAL A 45 -18.62 9.38 1.23
C VAL A 45 -18.91 9.94 2.62
N TYR A 46 -20.00 9.48 3.24
CA TYR A 46 -20.40 9.85 4.60
C TYR A 46 -20.04 8.70 5.56
N ARG A 47 -19.66 9.03 6.80
CA ARG A 47 -19.22 8.04 7.79
C ARG A 47 -19.97 8.23 9.12
N PRO A 48 -20.27 7.15 9.87
CA PRO A 48 -20.97 7.23 11.14
C PRO A 48 -20.09 7.86 12.23
N ARG A 49 -20.75 8.48 13.22
CA ARG A 49 -20.12 9.07 14.41
C ARG A 49 -19.64 7.95 15.34
N ARG A 50 -18.33 7.85 15.64
CA ARG A 50 -17.86 6.94 16.70
C ARG A 50 -18.06 7.59 18.07
N LYS A 51 -18.68 6.86 18.99
CA LYS A 51 -18.64 7.13 20.44
C LYS A 51 -17.32 6.56 20.96
N GLU A 52 -16.32 7.42 21.15
CA GLU A 52 -15.21 7.33 22.13
C GLU A 52 -13.93 8.01 21.61
N ALA A 53 -13.15 8.50 22.58
CA ALA A 53 -12.01 9.40 22.50
C ALA A 53 -10.86 8.90 21.60
N SER A 54 -11.06 8.96 20.28
CA SER A 54 -10.00 8.90 19.29
C SER A 54 -9.94 10.23 18.55
N LEU A 55 -8.73 10.69 18.22
CA LEU A 55 -8.42 11.95 17.52
C LEU A 55 -8.98 12.03 16.07
N ALA A 56 -10.01 11.24 15.74
CA ALA A 56 -10.62 11.17 14.42
C ALA A 56 -11.81 12.13 14.30
N ASP A 57 -11.77 12.97 13.27
CA ASP A 57 -12.80 13.95 12.92
C ASP A 57 -14.24 13.42 12.97
N VAL A 58 -15.15 14.23 13.50
CA VAL A 58 -16.60 14.10 13.30
C VAL A 58 -16.90 14.31 11.81
N ASP A 59 -17.35 13.26 11.12
CA ASP A 59 -17.50 13.27 9.65
C ASP A 59 -18.93 13.59 9.16
N SER A 60 -19.98 13.41 9.98
CA SER A 60 -21.35 13.88 9.67
C SER A 60 -22.28 13.86 10.90
N ASP A 61 -23.28 14.74 10.91
CA ASP A 61 -24.39 14.78 11.88
C ASP A 61 -25.63 14.00 11.40
N LYS A 62 -25.46 13.15 10.38
CA LYS A 62 -26.57 12.41 9.75
C LYS A 62 -27.09 11.30 10.65
N THR A 63 -28.39 11.05 10.58
CA THR A 63 -29.01 9.90 11.24
C THR A 63 -28.54 8.58 10.61
N PRO A 64 -28.65 7.43 11.30
CA PRO A 64 -28.28 6.13 10.74
C PRO A 64 -28.97 5.82 9.40
N GLU A 65 -30.26 6.15 9.27
CA GLU A 65 -31.04 5.96 8.04
C GLU A 65 -30.56 6.86 6.90
N GLU A 66 -30.27 8.13 7.18
CA GLU A 66 -29.73 9.08 6.20
C GLU A 66 -28.32 8.68 5.72
N LEU A 67 -27.54 8.09 6.61
CA LEU A 67 -26.22 7.56 6.29
C LEU A 67 -26.32 6.33 5.39
N GLU A 68 -27.25 5.42 5.67
CA GLU A 68 -27.50 4.25 4.84
C GLU A 68 -27.98 4.64 3.43
N ALA A 69 -28.93 5.59 3.35
CA ALA A 69 -29.38 6.15 2.08
C ALA A 69 -28.24 6.83 1.30
N ALA A 70 -27.35 7.55 2.00
CA ALA A 70 -26.19 8.18 1.38
C ALA A 70 -25.14 7.17 0.92
N ASN A 71 -24.93 6.09 1.66
CA ASN A 71 -24.05 4.98 1.28
C ASN A 71 -24.58 4.27 0.05
N ARG A 72 -25.88 3.97 0.00
CA ARG A 72 -26.53 3.37 -1.17
C ARG A 72 -26.32 4.24 -2.42
N LYS A 73 -26.58 5.55 -2.33
CA LYS A 73 -26.35 6.50 -3.43
C LYS A 73 -24.89 6.57 -3.87
N MET A 74 -23.95 6.53 -2.93
CA MET A 74 -22.52 6.51 -3.20
C MET A 74 -22.11 5.25 -3.98
N PHE A 75 -22.61 4.08 -3.57
CA PHE A 75 -22.34 2.84 -4.26
C PHE A 75 -23.02 2.77 -5.63
N GLU A 76 -24.28 3.19 -5.76
CA GLU A 76 -24.96 3.33 -7.07
C GLU A 76 -24.20 4.23 -8.03
N HIS A 77 -23.66 5.35 -7.55
CA HIS A 77 -22.83 6.23 -8.36
C HIS A 77 -21.54 5.52 -8.78
N THR A 78 -20.89 4.82 -7.84
CA THR A 78 -19.66 4.07 -8.10
C THR A 78 -19.89 2.97 -9.15
N TRP A 79 -21.00 2.22 -9.06
CA TRP A 79 -21.38 1.23 -10.07
C TRP A 79 -21.64 1.85 -11.43
N ARG A 80 -22.34 2.99 -11.51
CA ARG A 80 -22.56 3.70 -12.78
C ARG A 80 -21.25 4.18 -13.42
N VAL A 81 -20.32 4.68 -12.61
CA VAL A 81 -18.98 5.07 -13.07
C VAL A 81 -18.26 3.87 -13.70
N LEU A 82 -18.21 2.75 -13.00
CA LEU A 82 -17.56 1.53 -13.47
C LEU A 82 -18.25 0.93 -14.70
N ALA A 83 -19.58 0.89 -14.73
CA ALA A 83 -20.37 0.41 -15.88
C ALA A 83 -20.15 1.27 -17.13
N GLY A 84 -19.87 2.57 -16.96
CA GLY A 84 -19.49 3.49 -18.03
C GLY A 84 -18.05 3.33 -18.54
N GLY A 85 -17.29 2.33 -18.06
CA GLY A 85 -15.89 2.10 -18.44
C GLY A 85 -14.88 3.07 -17.82
N ASN A 86 -15.31 3.85 -16.82
CA ASN A 86 -14.47 4.81 -16.12
C ASN A 86 -13.70 4.15 -14.98
N VAL A 87 -12.73 4.87 -14.40
CA VAL A 87 -11.86 4.34 -13.34
C VAL A 87 -12.23 4.94 -11.99
N MET A 88 -12.26 4.09 -10.95
CA MET A 88 -12.48 4.53 -9.58
C MET A 88 -11.19 4.48 -8.77
N VAL A 89 -10.81 5.63 -8.21
CA VAL A 89 -9.65 5.84 -7.35
C VAL A 89 -10.10 5.83 -5.89
N LEU A 90 -9.45 5.00 -5.08
CA LEU A 90 -9.80 4.76 -3.69
C LEU A 90 -8.55 4.84 -2.84
N PHE A 91 -8.67 5.45 -1.65
CA PHE A 91 -7.59 5.49 -0.67
C PHE A 91 -7.94 4.62 0.54
N PRO A 92 -7.41 3.39 0.64
CA PRO A 92 -7.82 2.38 1.62
C PRO A 92 -7.48 2.73 3.08
N GLU A 93 -6.70 3.79 3.32
CA GLU A 93 -6.45 4.31 4.66
C GLU A 93 -7.74 4.85 5.32
N GLY A 94 -8.75 5.23 4.53
CA GLY A 94 -10.06 5.66 5.06
C GLY A 94 -9.98 6.86 6.01
N THR A 95 -8.87 7.60 6.00
CA THR A 95 -8.64 8.81 6.79
C THR A 95 -8.15 9.91 5.86
N SER A 96 -8.55 11.16 6.10
CA SER A 96 -8.11 12.30 5.26
C SER A 96 -6.74 12.85 5.67
N TYR A 97 -5.97 12.08 6.46
CA TYR A 97 -4.76 12.54 7.11
C TYR A 97 -3.51 12.23 6.28
N THR A 98 -2.77 13.26 5.89
CA THR A 98 -1.41 13.19 5.38
C THR A 98 -0.49 13.09 6.58
N ALA A 99 -0.13 11.87 6.95
CA ALA A 99 1.02 11.66 7.82
C ALA A 99 2.28 11.51 6.96
N PRO A 100 3.48 11.89 7.45
CA PRO A 100 4.75 11.58 6.80
C PRO A 100 5.04 10.06 6.77
N LYS A 101 4.08 9.20 7.05
CA LYS A 101 4.14 7.75 7.01
C LYS A 101 2.80 7.27 6.50
N MET A 102 2.78 6.14 5.79
CA MET A 102 1.53 5.45 5.45
C MET A 102 0.78 5.21 6.77
N LEU A 103 -0.46 5.71 6.89
CA LEU A 103 -1.24 5.50 8.10
C LEU A 103 -1.63 4.02 8.20
N SER A 104 -2.27 3.61 9.29
CA SER A 104 -2.97 2.32 9.27
C SER A 104 -3.88 2.35 8.08
N LEU A 105 -3.55 1.53 7.10
CA LEU A 105 -4.54 1.08 6.18
C LEU A 105 -5.62 0.46 7.05
N ARG A 106 -6.86 0.93 6.91
CA ARG A 106 -7.96 0.13 7.45
C ARG A 106 -7.77 -1.26 6.87
N THR A 107 -7.93 -2.30 7.68
CA THR A 107 -7.75 -3.68 7.27
C THR A 107 -8.34 -3.86 5.86
N GLY A 108 -7.48 -4.12 4.86
CA GLY A 108 -7.87 -4.05 3.44
C GLY A 108 -7.19 -2.94 2.63
N VAL A 109 -5.86 -2.96 2.54
CA VAL A 109 -5.16 -2.38 1.36
C VAL A 109 -5.61 -3.20 0.17
N MET A 110 -6.55 -2.65 -0.57
CA MET A 110 -7.50 -3.49 -1.28
C MET A 110 -6.88 -4.11 -2.53
N THR A 111 -6.43 -5.37 -2.43
CA THR A 111 -6.46 -6.29 -3.55
C THR A 111 -7.92 -6.65 -3.76
N LEU A 112 -8.56 -6.06 -4.77
CA LEU A 112 -9.91 -6.45 -5.18
C LEU A 112 -9.80 -7.72 -6.02
N GLU A 113 -9.99 -8.87 -5.37
CA GLU A 113 -10.33 -10.09 -6.10
C GLU A 113 -11.84 -10.17 -6.20
N PHE A 114 -12.36 -10.16 -7.43
CA PHE A 114 -13.77 -10.36 -7.68
C PHE A 114 -14.00 -11.84 -7.95
N GLY A 115 -14.88 -12.46 -7.16
CA GLY A 115 -15.42 -13.77 -7.49
C GLY A 115 -16.33 -13.71 -8.71
N SER A 116 -16.72 -14.87 -9.23
CA SER A 116 -17.73 -14.95 -10.27
C SER A 116 -19.03 -14.27 -9.80
N PRO A 117 -19.64 -13.41 -10.63
CA PRO A 117 -20.84 -12.68 -10.23
C PRO A 117 -21.94 -13.65 -9.78
N MET A 118 -22.59 -13.34 -8.66
CA MET A 118 -23.78 -14.04 -8.21
C MET A 118 -24.99 -13.36 -8.84
N VAL A 119 -25.47 -13.90 -9.96
CA VAL A 119 -26.65 -13.38 -10.65
C VAL A 119 -27.89 -13.90 -9.93
N ILE A 120 -28.63 -12.99 -9.29
CA ILE A 120 -29.94 -13.28 -8.70
C ILE A 120 -30.98 -12.94 -9.76
N THR A 121 -31.68 -13.94 -10.29
CA THR A 121 -32.76 -13.73 -11.26
C THR A 121 -34.14 -13.74 -10.59
N PRO A 122 -35.16 -13.09 -11.16
CA PRO A 122 -36.52 -13.10 -10.60
C PRO A 122 -37.09 -14.51 -10.42
N GLU A 123 -36.68 -15.45 -11.27
CA GLU A 123 -37.12 -16.85 -11.21
C GLU A 123 -36.58 -17.56 -9.96
N MET A 124 -35.39 -17.18 -9.45
CA MET A 124 -34.84 -17.75 -8.22
C MET A 124 -35.63 -17.32 -6.97
N VAL A 125 -36.25 -16.13 -7.01
CA VAL A 125 -37.05 -15.57 -5.91
C VAL A 125 -38.51 -16.04 -5.98
N GLN A 126 -39.00 -16.41 -7.16
CA GLN A 126 -40.37 -16.91 -7.35
C GLN A 126 -40.51 -18.44 -7.21
N THR A 127 -39.46 -19.12 -6.75
CA THR A 127 -39.47 -20.58 -6.54
C THR A 127 -40.49 -20.97 -5.45
N GLU A 128 -41.15 -22.11 -5.59
CA GLU A 128 -42.06 -22.66 -4.56
C GLU A 128 -41.38 -22.77 -3.19
N ALA A 129 -40.07 -23.06 -3.16
CA ALA A 129 -39.27 -23.10 -1.94
C ALA A 129 -39.24 -21.76 -1.18
N PHE A 130 -39.18 -20.61 -1.88
CA PHE A 130 -39.18 -19.28 -1.25
C PHE A 130 -40.58 -18.92 -0.73
N GLN A 131 -41.63 -19.31 -1.45
CA GLN A 131 -43.01 -19.11 -1.01
C GLN A 131 -43.37 -19.94 0.23
N GLN A 132 -42.72 -21.10 0.41
CA GLN A 132 -42.91 -21.98 1.56
C GLN A 132 -42.08 -21.57 2.78
N ASP A 133 -40.82 -21.18 2.60
CA ASP A 133 -39.92 -20.77 3.69
C ASP A 133 -38.96 -19.65 3.24
N GLU A 134 -39.46 -18.41 3.32
CA GLU A 134 -38.69 -17.19 3.01
C GLU A 134 -37.39 -17.12 3.83
N HIS A 135 -37.46 -17.39 5.14
CA HIS A 135 -36.31 -17.28 6.02
C HIS A 135 -35.24 -18.32 5.72
N GLY A 136 -35.64 -19.56 5.42
CA GLY A 136 -34.75 -20.63 4.98
C GLY A 136 -34.00 -20.29 3.70
N GLU A 137 -34.70 -19.76 2.70
CA GLU A 137 -34.09 -19.38 1.41
C GLU A 137 -33.16 -18.17 1.51
N VAL A 138 -33.53 -17.15 2.32
CA VAL A 138 -32.62 -16.02 2.60
C VAL A 138 -31.35 -16.49 3.31
N LYS A 139 -31.48 -17.41 4.28
CA LYS A 139 -30.33 -18.01 4.97
C LYS A 139 -29.46 -18.82 4.00
N ARG A 140 -30.06 -19.62 3.12
CA ARG A 140 -29.34 -20.38 2.08
C ARG A 140 -28.55 -19.45 1.16
N LEU A 141 -29.16 -18.36 0.68
CA LEU A 141 -28.49 -17.39 -0.17
C LEU A 141 -27.36 -16.65 0.56
N THR A 142 -27.58 -16.33 1.84
CA THR A 142 -26.56 -15.68 2.69
C THR A 142 -25.36 -16.59 2.89
N LEU A 143 -25.58 -17.88 3.16
CA LEU A 143 -24.51 -18.89 3.27
C LEU A 143 -23.77 -19.06 1.92
N GLN A 144 -24.48 -19.02 0.80
CA GLN A 144 -23.84 -19.08 -0.52
C GLN A 144 -22.99 -17.83 -0.81
N LEU A 145 -23.43 -16.66 -0.37
CA LEU A 145 -22.64 -15.43 -0.48
C LEU A 145 -21.40 -15.50 0.41
N GLU A 146 -21.55 -15.98 1.65
CA GLU A 146 -20.45 -16.19 2.59
C GLU A 146 -19.38 -17.13 2.02
N GLU A 147 -19.79 -18.29 1.47
CA GLU A 147 -18.89 -19.25 0.82
C GLU A 147 -18.11 -18.61 -0.33
N ARG A 148 -18.80 -17.87 -1.22
CA ARG A 148 -18.15 -17.18 -2.34
C ARG A 148 -17.22 -16.05 -1.90
N MET A 149 -17.54 -15.36 -0.80
CA MET A 149 -16.66 -14.35 -0.24
C MET A 149 -15.42 -14.99 0.38
N HIS A 150 -15.58 -16.12 1.06
CA HIS A 150 -14.48 -16.88 1.64
C HIS A 150 -13.51 -17.37 0.56
N ASP A 151 -13.99 -17.77 -0.62
CA ASP A 151 -13.14 -18.23 -1.74
C ASP A 151 -12.19 -17.16 -2.31
N VAL A 152 -12.48 -15.88 -2.09
CA VAL A 152 -11.69 -14.76 -2.62
C VAL A 152 -10.90 -14.01 -1.55
N THR A 153 -10.93 -14.49 -0.31
CA THR A 153 -10.18 -13.92 0.83
C THR A 153 -9.07 -14.85 1.29
N LEU A 154 -8.11 -14.28 2.02
CA LEU A 154 -7.15 -15.07 2.80
C LEU A 154 -7.76 -15.37 4.16
N ASN A 155 -8.08 -16.64 4.40
CA ASN A 155 -8.72 -17.10 5.62
C ASN A 155 -7.73 -17.97 6.38
N ALA A 156 -7.41 -17.55 7.60
CA ALA A 156 -6.58 -18.28 8.54
C ALA A 156 -7.14 -18.08 9.95
N SER A 157 -6.94 -19.06 10.82
CA SER A 157 -7.25 -18.99 12.24
C SER A 157 -6.51 -17.87 12.98
N ASP A 158 -5.28 -17.55 12.54
CA ASP A 158 -4.44 -16.54 13.17
C ASP A 158 -3.55 -15.77 12.17
N PHE A 159 -3.14 -14.56 12.57
CA PHE A 159 -2.27 -13.73 11.73
C PHE A 159 -0.87 -14.33 11.53
N SER A 160 -0.31 -15.02 12.52
CA SER A 160 1.01 -15.66 12.40
C SER A 160 1.02 -16.68 11.26
N THR A 161 -0.05 -17.47 11.12
CA THR A 161 -0.22 -18.43 10.03
C THR A 161 -0.19 -17.75 8.66
N ILE A 162 -0.82 -16.58 8.50
CA ILE A 162 -0.72 -15.78 7.26
C ILE A 162 0.73 -15.33 7.00
N HIS A 163 1.47 -14.89 8.03
CA HIS A 163 2.85 -14.43 7.87
C HIS A 163 3.79 -15.58 7.47
N VAL A 164 3.62 -16.75 8.10
CA VAL A 164 4.36 -17.98 7.77
C VAL A 164 4.04 -18.41 6.34
N ALA A 165 2.76 -18.49 5.97
CA ALA A 165 2.34 -18.90 4.63
C ALA A 165 2.91 -17.98 3.54
N ARG A 166 2.94 -16.67 3.77
CA ARG A 166 3.57 -15.70 2.85
C ARG A 166 5.08 -15.91 2.72
N MET A 167 5.76 -16.24 3.82
CA MET A 167 7.19 -16.55 3.77
C MET A 167 7.45 -17.85 3.03
N MET A 168 6.71 -18.92 3.34
CA MET A 168 6.78 -20.20 2.64
C MET A 168 6.51 -20.02 1.14
N ARG A 169 5.52 -19.22 0.74
CA ARG A 169 5.28 -18.89 -0.66
C ARG A 169 6.49 -18.24 -1.34
N ARG A 170 7.16 -17.29 -0.66
CA ARG A 170 8.38 -16.65 -1.20
C ARG A 170 9.53 -17.63 -1.35
N LEU A 171 9.70 -18.50 -0.36
CA LEU A 171 10.69 -19.58 -0.38
C LEU A 171 10.39 -20.59 -1.50
N TYR A 172 9.12 -20.96 -1.69
CA TYR A 172 8.64 -21.85 -2.74
C TYR A 172 8.95 -21.33 -4.15
N LEU A 173 8.59 -20.07 -4.43
CA LEU A 173 8.80 -19.48 -5.75
C LEU A 173 10.30 -19.29 -6.07
N ASN A 174 11.12 -19.11 -5.03
CA ASN A 174 12.59 -19.02 -5.06
C ASN A 174 13.18 -18.10 -6.15
N THR A 175 12.41 -17.16 -6.69
CA THR A 175 12.75 -16.40 -7.89
C THR A 175 12.31 -14.94 -7.72
N PRO A 176 13.08 -13.96 -8.24
CA PRO A 176 12.71 -12.55 -8.20
C PRO A 176 11.58 -12.15 -9.18
N GLY A 177 11.00 -13.11 -9.91
CA GLY A 177 9.85 -12.87 -10.78
C GLY A 177 8.57 -12.66 -9.98
N SER A 178 7.61 -11.95 -10.57
CA SER A 178 6.25 -11.83 -10.03
C SER A 178 5.35 -12.89 -10.66
N ILE A 179 4.41 -13.41 -9.87
CA ILE A 179 3.29 -14.17 -10.40
C ILE A 179 2.05 -13.25 -10.43
N ASP A 180 1.09 -13.63 -11.27
CA ASP A 180 -0.22 -12.98 -11.30
C ASP A 180 -0.86 -12.94 -9.90
N THR A 181 -1.47 -11.81 -9.54
CA THR A 181 -1.95 -11.52 -8.18
C THR A 181 -2.96 -12.55 -7.68
N ASN A 182 -3.86 -13.02 -8.56
CA ASN A 182 -4.83 -14.05 -8.22
C ASN A 182 -4.13 -15.37 -7.81
N LYS A 183 -3.12 -15.77 -8.58
CA LYS A 183 -2.32 -16.97 -8.28
C LYS A 183 -1.51 -16.80 -6.99
N GLU A 184 -1.05 -15.58 -6.69
CA GLU A 184 -0.38 -15.24 -5.44
C GLU A 184 -1.28 -15.44 -4.22
N VAL A 185 -2.53 -14.94 -4.28
CA VAL A 185 -3.52 -15.10 -3.21
C VAL A 185 -3.87 -16.57 -3.05
N ARG A 186 -4.25 -17.27 -4.13
CA ARG A 186 -4.60 -18.69 -4.11
C ARG A 186 -3.49 -19.58 -3.57
N LEU A 187 -2.24 -19.38 -4.03
CA LEU A 187 -1.10 -20.14 -3.51
C LEU A 187 -0.89 -19.89 -2.01
N THR A 188 -1.11 -18.66 -1.54
CA THR A 188 -1.05 -18.37 -0.10
C THR A 188 -2.15 -19.10 0.66
N GLN A 189 -3.39 -19.11 0.14
CA GLN A 189 -4.49 -19.83 0.78
C GLN A 189 -4.27 -21.35 0.80
N TYR A 190 -3.72 -21.93 -0.28
CA TYR A 190 -3.35 -23.34 -0.28
C TYR A 190 -2.33 -23.68 0.81
N ILE A 191 -1.32 -22.82 1.00
CA ILE A 191 -0.32 -23.01 2.07
C ILE A 191 -0.98 -22.83 3.45
N ILE A 192 -1.90 -21.89 3.62
CA ILE A 192 -2.65 -21.75 4.89
C ILE A 192 -3.46 -23.01 5.17
N ASN A 193 -4.24 -23.48 4.19
CA ASN A 193 -5.03 -24.70 4.32
C ASN A 193 -4.14 -25.90 4.67
N MET A 194 -2.95 -26.00 4.08
CA MET A 194 -1.97 -27.03 4.41
C MET A 194 -1.47 -26.93 5.87
N LEU A 195 -1.26 -25.72 6.39
CA LEU A 195 -0.78 -25.49 7.75
C LEU A 195 -1.86 -25.72 8.83
N GLU A 196 -3.14 -25.56 8.48
CA GLU A 196 -4.26 -25.65 9.44
C GLU A 196 -5.06 -26.95 9.34
N LYS A 197 -4.94 -27.70 8.24
CA LYS A 197 -5.61 -28.99 8.08
C LYS A 197 -5.09 -30.00 9.09
N GLU A 198 -5.98 -30.80 9.64
CA GLU A 198 -5.61 -31.91 10.53
C GLU A 198 -4.63 -32.86 9.82
N PRO A 199 -3.46 -33.15 10.43
CA PRO A 199 -2.48 -34.07 9.87
C PRO A 199 -3.07 -35.47 9.72
N GLN A 200 -2.70 -36.17 8.64
CA GLN A 200 -3.14 -37.55 8.42
C GLN A 200 -2.36 -38.55 9.28
N ASP A 201 -1.10 -38.23 9.57
CA ASP A 201 -0.21 -39.01 10.42
C ASP A 201 0.64 -38.09 11.33
N ASP A 202 1.25 -38.69 12.36
CA ASP A 202 2.11 -37.97 13.31
C ASP A 202 3.42 -37.48 12.65
N GLU A 203 3.89 -38.16 11.61
CA GLU A 203 5.11 -37.81 10.87
C GLU A 203 4.93 -36.49 10.10
N GLN A 204 3.81 -36.35 9.40
CA GLN A 204 3.35 -35.15 8.71
C GLN A 204 3.20 -34.00 9.70
N LYS A 205 2.58 -34.26 10.85
CA LYS A 205 2.41 -33.25 11.90
C LYS A 205 3.76 -32.71 12.35
N GLU A 206 4.71 -33.60 12.63
CA GLU A 206 6.06 -33.26 13.05
C GLU A 206 6.81 -32.51 11.94
N ARG A 207 6.69 -32.96 10.68
CA ARG A 207 7.32 -32.33 9.51
C ARG A 207 6.80 -30.91 9.28
N ILE A 208 5.49 -30.69 9.32
CA ILE A 208 4.88 -29.36 9.16
C ILE A 208 5.30 -28.45 10.31
N ALA A 209 5.28 -28.94 11.56
CA ALA A 209 5.68 -28.17 12.73
C ALA A 209 7.16 -27.75 12.67
N THR A 210 8.04 -28.66 12.26
CA THR A 210 9.48 -28.41 12.10
C THR A 210 9.77 -27.35 11.05
N ILE A 211 9.14 -27.47 9.87
CA ILE A 211 9.33 -26.48 8.80
C ILE A 211 8.76 -25.12 9.22
N ARG A 212 7.59 -25.09 9.89
CA ARG A 212 7.00 -23.85 10.43
C ARG A 212 7.95 -23.14 11.39
N GLU A 213 8.58 -23.88 12.31
CA GLU A 213 9.54 -23.33 13.26
C GLU A 213 10.79 -22.77 12.55
N LYS A 214 11.35 -23.51 11.59
CA LYS A 214 12.48 -23.03 10.77
C LYS A 214 12.13 -21.75 10.01
N VAL A 215 10.93 -21.66 9.42
CA VAL A 215 10.45 -20.45 8.71
C VAL A 215 10.32 -19.27 9.65
N LEU A 216 9.77 -19.47 10.86
CA LEU A 216 9.65 -18.42 11.87
C LEU A 216 11.01 -17.92 12.33
N ARG A 217 11.94 -18.84 12.64
CA ARG A 217 13.32 -18.51 13.01
C ARG A 217 14.03 -17.72 11.92
N TYR A 218 13.90 -18.16 10.67
CA TYR A 218 14.45 -17.45 9.50
C TYR A 218 13.89 -16.03 9.39
N LYS A 219 12.57 -15.87 9.53
CA LYS A 219 11.91 -14.55 9.54
C LYS A 219 12.45 -13.65 10.66
N GLU A 220 12.62 -14.16 11.87
CA GLU A 220 13.18 -13.38 12.98
C GLU A 220 14.63 -12.92 12.72
N GLN A 221 15.46 -13.77 12.12
CA GLN A 221 16.83 -13.39 11.77
C GLN A 221 16.86 -12.29 10.69
N LEU A 222 15.97 -12.36 9.70
CA LEU A 222 15.79 -11.31 8.70
C LEU A 222 15.39 -9.98 9.36
N GLU A 223 14.42 -10.00 10.28
CA GLU A 223 13.95 -8.82 11.00
C GLU A 223 15.04 -8.19 11.87
N LYS A 224 15.82 -9.01 12.59
CA LYS A 224 16.99 -8.56 13.38
C LYS A 224 18.02 -7.83 12.52
N LEU A 225 18.22 -8.27 11.27
CA LEU A 225 19.13 -7.65 10.32
C LEU A 225 18.46 -6.56 9.46
N ARG A 226 17.16 -6.29 9.66
CA ARG A 226 16.36 -5.38 8.81
C ARG A 226 16.47 -5.69 7.31
N LEU A 227 16.62 -6.97 6.97
CA LEU A 227 16.71 -7.45 5.59
C LEU A 227 15.38 -8.06 5.16
N LYS A 228 15.04 -7.87 3.88
CA LYS A 228 13.92 -8.60 3.24
C LYS A 228 14.43 -9.91 2.63
N ASP A 229 13.57 -10.93 2.56
CA ASP A 229 13.91 -12.23 1.94
C ASP A 229 14.52 -12.06 0.52
N ARG A 230 13.91 -11.21 -0.31
CA ARG A 230 14.38 -10.93 -1.68
C ARG A 230 15.77 -10.31 -1.72
N GLU A 231 16.15 -9.59 -0.68
CA GLU A 231 17.42 -8.87 -0.61
C GLU A 231 18.59 -9.81 -0.26
N VAL A 232 18.31 -10.95 0.38
CA VAL A 232 19.32 -11.95 0.74
C VAL A 232 20.02 -12.50 -0.51
N ASN A 233 19.28 -12.74 -1.59
CA ASN A 233 19.79 -13.34 -2.83
C ASN A 233 20.24 -12.32 -3.89
N LEU A 234 20.31 -11.03 -3.55
CA LEU A 234 20.81 -10.05 -4.50
C LEU A 234 22.28 -10.36 -4.85
N PRO A 235 22.62 -10.49 -6.15
CA PRO A 235 23.99 -10.79 -6.55
C PRO A 235 24.89 -9.65 -6.11
N MET A 236 25.98 -9.97 -5.42
CA MET A 236 26.98 -8.97 -5.06
C MET A 236 27.59 -8.45 -6.36
N PRO A 237 27.65 -7.13 -6.60
CA PRO A 237 28.28 -6.60 -7.79
C PRO A 237 29.75 -7.02 -7.80
N LYS A 238 30.16 -7.77 -8.84
CA LYS A 238 31.53 -8.30 -8.96
C LYS A 238 32.59 -7.19 -9.14
N GLU A 239 32.17 -6.03 -9.66
CA GLU A 239 33.08 -4.93 -10.06
C GLU A 239 33.03 -3.71 -9.13
N GLN A 240 31.95 -3.53 -8.35
CA GLN A 240 31.82 -2.40 -7.43
C GLN A 240 31.90 -2.92 -6.00
N SER A 241 32.87 -2.42 -5.21
CA SER A 241 32.91 -2.72 -3.78
C SER A 241 31.63 -2.21 -3.12
N LEU A 242 31.01 -2.99 -2.23
CA LEU A 242 29.85 -2.51 -1.44
C LEU A 242 30.18 -1.22 -0.67
N LEU A 243 31.44 -1.05 -0.29
CA LEU A 243 31.94 0.18 0.32
C LEU A 243 31.84 1.37 -0.64
N GLN A 244 32.11 1.18 -1.93
CA GLN A 244 31.96 2.24 -2.92
C GLN A 244 30.50 2.67 -3.06
N LEU A 245 29.56 1.71 -3.17
CA LEU A 245 28.12 2.04 -3.22
C LEU A 245 27.63 2.75 -1.96
N PHE A 246 28.14 2.35 -0.79
CA PHE A 246 27.86 2.99 0.48
C PHE A 246 28.40 4.43 0.52
N LEU A 247 29.66 4.63 0.12
CA LEU A 247 30.29 5.95 0.05
C LEU A 247 29.61 6.86 -0.96
N GLU A 248 29.22 6.37 -2.14
CA GLU A 248 28.45 7.12 -3.15
C GLU A 248 27.13 7.65 -2.56
N ARG A 249 26.42 6.82 -1.78
CA ARG A 249 25.14 7.20 -1.15
C ARG A 249 25.33 8.20 -0.01
N ILE A 250 26.39 8.03 0.79
CA ILE A 250 26.74 9.01 1.83
C ILE A 250 27.16 10.34 1.20
N LEU A 251 27.97 10.33 0.15
CA LEU A 251 28.38 11.52 -0.56
C LEU A 251 27.17 12.24 -1.17
N TYR A 252 26.24 11.49 -1.76
CA TYR A 252 24.98 12.05 -2.27
C TYR A 252 24.18 12.73 -1.15
N LEU A 253 24.08 12.14 0.06
CA LEU A 253 23.46 12.80 1.22
C LEU A 253 24.22 14.06 1.65
N LEU A 254 25.55 14.01 1.69
CA LEU A 254 26.40 15.14 2.09
C LEU A 254 26.31 16.33 1.13
N VAL A 255 26.06 16.10 -0.17
CA VAL A 255 25.84 17.16 -1.15
C VAL A 255 24.40 17.67 -1.11
N LEU A 256 23.44 16.76 -1.00
CA LEU A 256 22.02 17.08 -1.09
C LEU A 256 21.51 17.81 0.17
N LEU A 257 22.04 17.49 1.35
CA LEU A 257 21.64 18.11 2.62
C LEU A 257 21.92 19.63 2.65
N PRO A 258 23.15 20.14 2.39
CA PRO A 258 23.43 21.58 2.32
C PRO A 258 22.60 22.30 1.26
N LEU A 259 22.29 21.65 0.14
CA LEU A 259 21.44 22.25 -0.90
C LEU A 259 19.97 22.37 -0.45
N ALA A 260 19.54 21.54 0.49
CA ALA A 260 18.20 21.58 1.08
C ALA A 260 18.08 22.59 2.22
N THR A 261 19.18 22.91 2.93
CA THR A 261 19.11 23.70 4.16
C THR A 261 18.49 25.09 3.97
N PRO A 262 18.74 25.85 2.88
CA PRO A 262 18.09 27.15 2.70
C PRO A 262 16.58 27.00 2.48
N GLY A 263 16.17 25.96 1.73
CA GLY A 263 14.76 25.62 1.53
C GLY A 263 14.08 25.20 2.84
N LEU A 264 14.77 24.43 3.69
CA LEU A 264 14.26 24.01 4.99
C LEU A 264 14.06 25.21 5.93
N LEU A 265 15.03 26.11 6.01
CA LEU A 265 14.95 27.32 6.84
C LEU A 265 13.84 28.26 6.38
N LEU A 266 13.72 28.47 5.05
CA LEU A 266 12.69 29.33 4.48
C LEU A 266 11.27 28.79 4.71
N ASN A 267 11.11 27.47 4.68
CA ASN A 267 9.82 26.81 4.88
C ASN A 267 9.57 26.38 6.34
N LEU A 268 10.47 26.71 7.27
CA LEU A 268 10.37 26.36 8.69
C LEU A 268 9.04 26.75 9.35
N PRO A 269 8.44 27.94 9.07
CA PRO A 269 7.14 28.31 9.65
C PRO A 269 5.99 27.35 9.33
N TYR A 270 6.02 26.70 8.15
CA TYR A 270 4.96 25.77 7.75
C TYR A 270 4.98 24.47 8.54
N TYR A 271 6.14 24.06 9.03
CA TYR A 271 6.25 22.88 9.88
C TYR A 271 5.50 23.07 11.21
N PHE A 272 5.51 24.29 11.77
CA PHE A 272 4.76 24.61 12.98
C PHE A 272 3.25 24.69 12.73
N ILE A 273 2.81 25.19 11.56
CA ILE A 273 1.39 25.13 11.14
C ILE A 273 0.92 23.67 11.03
N GLY A 274 1.82 22.77 10.60
CA GLY A 274 1.61 21.33 10.60
C GLY A 274 1.38 20.71 11.98
N PHE A 275 1.83 21.35 13.07
CA PHE A 275 1.67 20.85 14.44
C PHE A 275 0.36 21.31 15.12
N VAL A 276 -0.20 22.47 14.73
CA VAL A 276 -1.31 23.11 15.47
C VAL A 276 -2.68 22.58 15.05
N GLU A 277 -2.86 22.09 13.82
CA GLU A 277 -4.17 21.63 13.33
C GLU A 277 -4.16 20.16 12.90
N SER A 278 -5.10 19.36 13.42
CA SER A 278 -5.18 17.92 13.13
C SER A 278 -5.69 17.66 11.70
N LYS A 279 -6.56 18.52 11.15
CA LYS A 279 -7.23 18.28 9.86
C LYS A 279 -6.28 18.47 8.67
N SER A 280 -5.70 17.38 8.21
CA SER A 280 -4.68 17.38 7.16
C SER A 280 -5.09 17.95 5.80
N MET A 281 -6.39 18.06 5.52
CA MET A 281 -6.84 18.66 4.27
C MET A 281 -6.71 20.19 4.29
N PHE A 282 -6.89 20.81 5.45
CA PHE A 282 -6.68 22.26 5.61
C PHE A 282 -5.21 22.60 5.40
N LYS A 283 -4.27 21.75 5.85
CA LYS A 283 -2.82 21.97 5.68
C LYS A 283 -2.39 22.13 4.22
N ILE A 284 -2.96 21.35 3.31
CA ILE A 284 -2.59 21.37 1.89
C ILE A 284 -3.24 22.57 1.18
N PHE A 285 -4.53 22.83 1.44
CA PHE A 285 -5.20 24.01 0.90
C PHE A 285 -4.59 25.31 1.46
N ALA A 286 -4.30 25.31 2.76
CA ALA A 286 -3.55 26.38 3.41
C ALA A 286 -2.17 26.49 2.77
N ALA A 287 -1.41 25.42 2.57
CA ALA A 287 -0.11 25.51 1.89
C ALA A 287 -0.24 26.05 0.45
N ALA A 288 -1.24 25.64 -0.32
CA ALA A 288 -1.46 26.10 -1.69
C ALA A 288 -1.76 27.60 -1.78
N VAL A 289 -2.31 28.21 -0.74
CA VAL A 289 -2.58 29.66 -0.66
C VAL A 289 -1.47 30.40 0.09
N LEU A 290 -1.02 29.86 1.22
CA LEU A 290 -0.06 30.46 2.13
C LEU A 290 1.35 30.46 1.56
N VAL A 291 1.75 29.43 0.78
CA VAL A 291 3.07 29.40 0.13
C VAL A 291 3.22 30.52 -0.90
N PRO A 292 2.29 30.71 -1.88
CA PRO A 292 2.36 31.86 -2.79
C PRO A 292 2.29 33.21 -2.07
N VAL A 293 1.44 33.33 -1.04
CA VAL A 293 1.31 34.59 -0.27
C VAL A 293 2.62 34.90 0.48
N HIS A 294 3.22 33.91 1.13
CA HIS A 294 4.50 34.08 1.80
C HIS A 294 5.63 34.41 0.84
N TRP A 295 5.66 33.77 -0.34
CA TRP A 295 6.62 34.10 -1.39
C TRP A 295 6.46 35.55 -1.85
N LEU A 296 5.22 36.00 -2.07
CA LEU A 296 4.94 37.39 -2.42
C LEU A 296 5.46 38.35 -1.34
N VAL A 297 5.22 38.05 -0.06
CA VAL A 297 5.73 38.86 1.07
C VAL A 297 7.26 38.89 1.08
N LEU A 298 7.92 37.75 0.89
CA LEU A 298 9.39 37.67 0.83
C LEU A 298 9.95 38.47 -0.35
N ILE A 299 9.33 38.39 -1.53
CA ILE A 299 9.75 39.12 -2.73
C ILE A 299 9.59 40.63 -2.51
N LEU A 300 8.45 41.06 -1.97
CA LEU A 300 8.18 42.48 -1.69
C LEU A 300 9.09 43.04 -0.59
N ALA A 301 9.33 42.29 0.49
CA ALA A 301 10.28 42.68 1.53
C ALA A 301 11.70 42.80 0.96
N THR A 302 12.14 41.81 0.18
CA THR A 302 13.47 41.85 -0.47
C THR A 302 13.58 43.03 -1.42
N TRP A 303 12.53 43.33 -2.19
CA TRP A 303 12.49 44.49 -3.05
C TRP A 303 12.63 45.80 -2.28
N TYR A 304 11.95 45.92 -1.14
CA TYR A 304 11.97 47.12 -0.30
C TYR A 304 13.33 47.35 0.39
N PHE A 305 13.97 46.29 0.91
CA PHE A 305 15.20 46.41 1.70
C PHE A 305 16.49 46.26 0.89
N LEU A 306 16.51 45.37 -0.13
CA LEU A 306 17.71 45.03 -0.90
C LEU A 306 17.63 45.50 -2.36
N GLY A 307 16.44 45.86 -2.86
CA GLY A 307 16.23 46.34 -4.22
C GLY A 307 15.75 45.28 -5.20
N SER A 308 15.48 45.70 -6.44
CA SER A 308 14.79 44.89 -7.46
C SER A 308 15.62 43.71 -7.98
N SER A 309 16.93 43.87 -8.14
CA SER A 309 17.81 42.78 -8.59
C SER A 309 17.75 41.55 -7.68
N TYR A 310 17.82 41.76 -6.36
CA TYR A 310 17.71 40.68 -5.37
C TYR A 310 16.32 40.06 -5.32
N ALA A 311 15.26 40.87 -5.50
CA ALA A 311 13.89 40.37 -5.55
C ALA A 311 13.65 39.42 -6.75
N TYR A 312 14.21 39.74 -7.93
CA TYR A 312 14.12 38.86 -9.10
C TYR A 312 14.89 37.54 -8.89
N VAL A 313 16.11 37.60 -8.34
CA VAL A 313 16.88 36.40 -8.01
C VAL A 313 16.12 35.51 -7.03
N LEU A 314 15.51 36.10 -6.00
CA LEU A 314 14.70 35.37 -5.03
C LEU A 314 13.45 34.75 -5.67
N ALA A 315 12.73 35.51 -6.52
CA ALA A 315 11.54 35.01 -7.21
C ALA A 315 11.82 33.78 -8.09
N VAL A 316 12.97 33.75 -8.77
CA VAL A 316 13.42 32.59 -9.57
C VAL A 316 13.95 31.47 -8.68
N GLY A 317 14.63 31.81 -7.57
CA GLY A 317 15.22 30.84 -6.65
C GLY A 317 14.19 30.09 -5.80
N LEU A 318 13.07 30.71 -5.41
CA LEU A 318 12.06 30.14 -4.52
C LEU A 318 11.48 28.80 -5.02
N PRO A 319 11.04 28.66 -6.29
CA PRO A 319 10.62 27.37 -6.84
C PRO A 319 11.71 26.30 -6.80
N LEU A 320 12.96 26.67 -7.11
CA LEU A 320 14.11 25.74 -7.10
C LEU A 320 14.44 25.25 -5.69
N LEU A 321 14.40 26.16 -4.71
CA LEU A 321 14.61 25.84 -3.30
C LEU A 321 13.50 24.96 -2.73
N LEU A 322 12.24 25.23 -3.10
CA LEU A 322 11.11 24.38 -2.71
C LEU A 322 11.21 22.98 -3.34
N TYR A 323 11.53 22.91 -4.64
CA TYR A 323 11.73 21.64 -5.33
C TYR A 323 12.88 20.83 -4.71
N SER A 324 14.04 21.46 -4.50
CA SER A 324 15.19 20.86 -3.82
C SER A 324 14.78 20.28 -2.47
N HIS A 325 14.14 21.09 -1.63
CA HIS A 325 13.68 20.68 -0.31
C HIS A 325 12.71 19.49 -0.33
N ILE A 326 11.70 19.51 -1.21
CA ILE A 326 10.76 18.37 -1.37
C ILE A 326 11.53 17.12 -1.80
N ARG A 327 12.41 17.25 -2.80
CA ARG A 327 13.20 16.14 -3.32
C ARG A 327 14.10 15.53 -2.24
N VAL A 328 14.70 16.34 -1.38
CA VAL A 328 15.52 15.84 -0.26
C VAL A 328 14.68 15.06 0.74
N LEU A 329 13.49 15.55 1.09
CA LEU A 329 12.60 14.84 2.01
C LEU A 329 12.12 13.49 1.46
N GLU A 330 11.82 13.42 0.16
CA GLU A 330 11.43 12.18 -0.51
C GLU A 330 12.60 11.20 -0.63
N GLU A 331 13.73 11.68 -1.15
CA GLU A 331 14.88 10.83 -1.48
C GLU A 331 15.64 10.41 -0.22
N SER A 332 15.74 11.26 0.81
CA SER A 332 16.47 10.95 2.05
C SER A 332 15.99 9.66 2.72
N ARG A 333 14.68 9.35 2.68
CA ARG A 333 14.14 8.11 3.25
C ARG A 333 14.62 6.87 2.51
N SER A 334 14.46 6.87 1.19
CA SER A 334 14.94 5.79 0.32
C SER A 334 16.45 5.61 0.48
N ILE A 335 17.20 6.72 0.53
CA ILE A 335 18.65 6.67 0.70
C ILE A 335 19.03 6.11 2.07
N VAL A 336 18.39 6.56 3.16
CA VAL A 336 18.66 6.05 4.51
C VAL A 336 18.36 4.55 4.60
N GLU A 337 17.24 4.10 4.04
CA GLU A 337 16.92 2.66 3.96
C GLU A 337 17.98 1.88 3.17
N ASN A 338 18.42 2.42 2.05
CA ASN A 338 19.47 1.84 1.21
C ASN A 338 20.84 1.83 1.89
N VAL A 339 21.15 2.82 2.73
CA VAL A 339 22.37 2.92 3.53
C VAL A 339 22.35 1.86 4.62
N TYR A 340 21.24 1.73 5.36
CA TYR A 340 21.08 0.67 6.37
C TYR A 340 21.20 -0.73 5.75
N PHE A 341 20.58 -0.94 4.58
CA PHE A 341 20.68 -2.19 3.83
C PHE A 341 22.13 -2.55 3.50
N LEU A 342 22.88 -1.63 2.87
CA LEU A 342 24.28 -1.87 2.53
C LEU A 342 25.16 -2.06 3.76
N PHE A 343 24.94 -1.26 4.79
CA PHE A 343 25.66 -1.37 6.05
C PHE A 343 25.43 -2.76 6.67
N ASN A 344 24.19 -3.23 6.77
CA ASN A 344 23.89 -4.52 7.38
C ASN A 344 24.43 -5.69 6.56
N ILE A 345 24.39 -5.64 5.23
CA ILE A 345 25.01 -6.68 4.39
C ILE A 345 26.55 -6.69 4.55
N THR A 346 27.16 -5.51 4.64
CA THR A 346 28.62 -5.40 4.70
C THR A 346 29.15 -5.74 6.11
N ALA A 347 28.57 -5.15 7.15
CA ALA A 347 28.98 -5.33 8.53
C ALA A 347 28.65 -6.73 9.09
N HIS A 348 27.67 -7.42 8.50
CA HIS A 348 27.24 -8.75 8.93
C HIS A 348 27.34 -9.78 7.80
N ALA A 349 28.34 -9.64 6.93
CA ALA A 349 28.53 -10.48 5.75
C ALA A 349 28.52 -11.98 6.06
N ASP A 350 29.19 -12.41 7.13
CA ASP A 350 29.22 -13.83 7.54
C ASP A 350 27.82 -14.34 7.92
N LYS A 351 27.06 -13.54 8.69
CA LYS A 351 25.68 -13.89 9.08
C LYS A 351 24.76 -13.95 7.86
N VAL A 352 24.92 -13.02 6.93
CA VAL A 352 24.14 -13.02 5.67
C VAL A 352 24.50 -14.22 4.80
N ALA A 353 25.78 -14.63 4.77
CA ALA A 353 26.20 -15.84 4.07
C ALA A 353 25.60 -17.12 4.69
N VAL A 354 25.52 -17.19 6.01
CA VAL A 354 24.81 -18.28 6.71
C VAL A 354 23.33 -18.26 6.36
N LEU A 355 22.68 -17.09 6.39
CA LEU A 355 21.26 -16.96 6.05
C LEU A 355 20.96 -17.31 4.59
N ARG A 356 21.88 -17.06 3.66
CA ARG A 356 21.75 -17.52 2.26
C ARG A 356 21.67 -19.04 2.19
N LYS A 357 22.58 -19.74 2.86
CA LYS A 357 22.59 -21.20 2.92
C LYS A 357 21.35 -21.77 3.62
N GLU A 358 20.97 -21.18 4.75
CA GLU A 358 19.76 -21.57 5.49
C GLU A 358 18.50 -21.39 4.62
N ARG A 359 18.42 -20.27 3.89
CA ARG A 359 17.33 -20.00 2.95
C ARG A 359 17.29 -21.01 1.80
N GLU A 360 18.43 -21.39 1.23
CA GLU A 360 18.50 -22.39 0.15
C GLU A 360 17.95 -23.75 0.59
N LEU A 361 18.38 -24.23 1.76
CA LEU A 361 17.88 -25.47 2.35
C LEU A 361 16.38 -25.37 2.67
N LEU A 362 15.96 -24.27 3.31
CA LEU A 362 14.57 -24.06 3.67
C LEU A 362 13.67 -23.93 2.43
N ALA A 363 14.16 -23.32 1.36
CA ALA A 363 13.45 -23.25 0.10
C ALA A 363 13.23 -24.65 -0.51
N GLN A 364 14.20 -25.55 -0.42
CA GLN A 364 14.05 -26.94 -0.86
C GLN A 364 13.02 -27.69 -0.02
N GLU A 365 13.11 -27.61 1.32
CA GLU A 365 12.16 -28.25 2.24
C GLU A 365 10.72 -27.75 2.02
N VAL A 366 10.55 -26.44 1.87
CA VAL A 366 9.25 -25.82 1.57
C VAL A 366 8.76 -26.21 0.19
N HIS A 367 9.65 -26.30 -0.81
CA HIS A 367 9.28 -26.71 -2.16
C HIS A 367 8.73 -28.14 -2.20
N GLU A 368 9.40 -29.06 -1.53
CA GLU A 368 8.96 -30.46 -1.42
C GLU A 368 7.61 -30.56 -0.68
N LEU A 369 7.48 -29.84 0.44
CA LEU A 369 6.24 -29.82 1.22
C LEU A 369 5.08 -29.30 0.38
N VAL A 370 5.19 -28.09 -0.18
CA VAL A 370 4.10 -27.46 -0.95
C VAL A 370 3.73 -28.30 -2.18
N THR A 371 4.70 -28.91 -2.86
CA THR A 371 4.44 -29.76 -4.03
C THR A 371 3.67 -31.04 -3.67
N THR A 372 3.82 -31.52 -2.43
CA THR A 372 3.08 -32.70 -1.93
C THR A 372 1.61 -32.37 -1.65
N TYR A 373 1.30 -31.15 -1.18
CA TYR A 373 -0.05 -30.75 -0.74
C TYR A 373 -0.88 -29.98 -1.77
N VAL A 374 -0.23 -29.32 -2.73
CA VAL A 374 -0.90 -28.45 -3.70
C VAL A 374 -1.01 -29.13 -5.05
N ASP A 375 -2.18 -29.00 -5.67
CA ASP A 375 -2.48 -29.61 -6.97
C ASP A 375 -1.44 -29.27 -8.05
N ALA A 376 -0.95 -30.31 -8.74
CA ALA A 376 0.12 -30.20 -9.72
C ALA A 376 -0.27 -29.33 -10.94
N LYS A 377 -1.55 -29.33 -11.33
CA LYS A 377 -2.05 -28.52 -12.45
C LYS A 377 -2.03 -27.03 -12.08
N PHE A 378 -2.42 -26.67 -10.86
CA PHE A 378 -2.30 -25.31 -10.35
C PHE A 378 -0.83 -24.86 -10.28
N LEU A 379 0.06 -25.68 -9.71
CA LEU A 379 1.49 -25.35 -9.61
C LEU A 379 2.14 -25.15 -10.99
N SER A 380 1.76 -25.94 -12.00
CA SER A 380 2.19 -25.73 -13.39
C SER A 380 1.78 -24.35 -13.93
N ALA A 381 0.54 -23.90 -13.64
CA ALA A 381 0.07 -22.57 -14.02
C ALA A 381 0.83 -21.44 -13.31
N VAL A 382 1.21 -21.65 -12.05
CA VAL A 382 2.07 -20.72 -11.27
C VAL A 382 3.45 -20.60 -11.92
N HIS A 383 4.10 -21.72 -12.22
CA HIS A 383 5.43 -21.72 -12.87
C HIS A 383 5.41 -21.09 -14.26
N LYS A 384 4.36 -21.34 -15.06
CA LYS A 384 4.18 -20.68 -16.36
C LYS A 384 4.03 -19.17 -16.22
N SER A 385 3.27 -18.70 -15.23
CA SER A 385 3.14 -17.26 -14.93
C SER A 385 4.49 -16.65 -14.53
N LEU A 386 5.28 -17.35 -13.73
CA LEU A 386 6.60 -16.91 -13.30
C LEU A 386 7.57 -16.78 -14.47
N ALA A 387 7.57 -17.75 -15.39
CA ALA A 387 8.43 -17.75 -16.58
C ALA A 387 8.13 -16.60 -17.54
N SER A 388 6.88 -16.11 -17.58
CA SER A 388 6.49 -14.95 -18.39
C SER A 388 6.81 -13.58 -17.76
N SER A 389 7.28 -13.54 -16.51
CA SER A 389 7.50 -12.29 -15.78
C SER A 389 8.83 -11.62 -16.17
N PRO A 390 8.86 -10.28 -16.39
CA PRO A 390 10.12 -9.57 -16.60
C PRO A 390 10.98 -9.63 -15.33
N VAL A 391 12.25 -10.01 -15.49
CA VAL A 391 13.22 -10.09 -14.39
C VAL A 391 13.81 -8.70 -14.13
N ASN A 392 13.20 -7.93 -13.22
CA ASN A 392 13.78 -6.66 -12.78
C ASN A 392 14.72 -6.87 -11.59
N ARG A 393 15.99 -7.21 -11.88
CA ARG A 393 17.08 -7.28 -10.88
C ARG A 393 17.88 -5.99 -10.90
N ARG A 394 17.45 -4.94 -10.19
CA ARG A 394 18.26 -3.72 -10.01
C ARG A 394 18.63 -3.54 -8.54
N LEU A 395 19.92 -3.69 -8.22
CA LEU A 395 20.52 -3.37 -6.91
C LEU A 395 20.37 -1.88 -6.52
N ARG A 396 20.18 -1.01 -7.52
CA ARG A 396 20.14 0.45 -7.37
C ARG A 396 18.79 0.98 -6.88
N HIS A 397 17.72 0.23 -7.04
CA HIS A 397 16.40 0.60 -6.53
C HIS A 397 15.89 -0.50 -5.62
N ARG A 398 15.63 -0.14 -4.36
CA ARG A 398 14.81 -0.95 -3.47
C ARG A 398 13.39 -0.95 -4.01
N ALA A 399 13.08 -1.87 -4.92
CA ALA A 399 11.71 -2.12 -5.32
C ALA A 399 10.99 -2.69 -4.09
N SER A 400 10.18 -1.86 -3.44
CA SER A 400 9.29 -2.35 -2.41
C SER A 400 8.28 -3.27 -3.08
N SER A 401 8.23 -4.55 -2.68
CA SER A 401 7.11 -5.39 -3.08
C SER A 401 5.83 -4.68 -2.65
N THR A 402 4.84 -4.60 -3.54
CA THR A 402 3.50 -4.07 -3.23
C THR A 402 2.87 -4.78 -2.02
N SER A 403 3.31 -5.99 -1.69
CA SER A 403 2.93 -6.76 -0.50
C SER A 403 3.78 -6.47 0.75
N ASP A 404 5.02 -6.00 0.61
CA ASP A 404 5.91 -5.68 1.74
C ASP A 404 5.63 -4.28 2.31
N THR A 405 5.16 -3.34 1.48
CA THR A 405 4.75 -1.99 1.91
C THR A 405 3.55 -1.98 2.84
N LEU A 406 2.76 -3.07 2.87
CA LEU A 406 1.48 -3.11 3.54
C LEU A 406 1.57 -3.56 5.00
N LEU A 407 2.71 -4.12 5.40
CA LEU A 407 2.85 -4.86 6.66
C LEU A 407 4.16 -4.61 7.40
N THR A 408 5.03 -3.72 6.92
CA THR A 408 6.07 -3.14 7.78
C THR A 408 5.40 -2.24 8.80
N ARG A 409 4.91 -2.86 9.87
CA ARG A 409 4.47 -2.28 11.11
C ARG A 409 5.22 -2.91 12.25
#